data_AF-A0A351FXE9-F1
#
_entry.id   AF-A0A351FXE9-F1
#
_cell.length_a   1.000
_cell.length_b   1.000
_cell.length_c   1.000
_cell.angle_alpha   90.00
_cell.angle_beta   90.00
_cell.angle_gamma   90.00
#
_symmetry.space_group_name_H-M   'P 1'
#
loop_
_entity.id
_entity.type
_entity.pdbx_description
1 polymer ?
#
loop_
_entity_poly.entity_id
_entity_poly.type
_entity_poly.pdbx_seq_one_letter_code
_entity_poly.pdbx_strand_id
1 'polypeptide(L)' 'MLPINQLWYLLPLVISISLVYGATRHEFMAPILYQSYKSAVWILGFVGVISVILFLISLML' A
#
# COMPACT_ATOMS: atom_id res chain seq x y z
N MET A 1 2.06 -6.66 -18.29
CA MET A 1 2.46 -7.10 -16.93
C MET A 1 3.73 -6.34 -16.54
N LEU A 2 3.79 -5.80 -15.32
CA LEU A 2 5.02 -5.18 -14.82
C LEU A 2 6.10 -6.26 -14.62
N PRO A 3 7.37 -5.98 -14.95
CA PRO A 3 8.48 -6.87 -14.59
C PRO A 3 8.52 -7.05 -13.08
N ILE A 4 8.76 -8.28 -12.61
CA ILE A 4 8.82 -8.62 -11.18
C ILE A 4 9.78 -7.70 -10.40
N ASN A 5 10.85 -7.25 -11.05
CA ASN A 5 11.84 -6.33 -10.50
C ASN A 5 11.26 -4.96 -10.12
N GLN A 6 10.21 -4.50 -10.79
CA GLN A 6 9.57 -3.21 -10.48
C GLN A 6 8.58 -3.33 -9.31
N LEU A 7 7.99 -4.50 -9.08
CA LEU A 7 7.10 -4.73 -7.95
C LEU A 7 7.82 -4.61 -6.61
N TRP A 8 9.14 -4.83 -6.58
CA TRP A 8 9.96 -4.60 -5.39
C TRP A 8 9.94 -3.16 -4.89
N TYR A 9 9.71 -2.17 -5.76
CA TYR A 9 9.60 -0.76 -5.35
C TYR A 9 8.33 -0.47 -4.54
N LEU A 10 7.34 -1.37 -4.59
CA LEU A 10 6.09 -1.21 -3.85
C LEU A 10 6.32 -1.30 -2.34
N LEU A 11 7.27 -2.14 -1.90
CA LEU A 11 7.64 -2.31 -0.49
C LEU A 11 8.18 -1.03 0.15
N PRO A 12 9.30 -0.44 -0.32
CA PRO A 12 9.84 0.79 0.27
C PRO A 12 8.86 1.97 0.11
N LEU A 13 8.10 2.02 -0.98
CA LEU A 13 7.11 3.07 -1.21
C LEU A 13 5.99 3.03 -0.16
N VAL A 14 5.32 1.87 0.01
CA VAL A 14 4.21 1.71 0.96
C VAL A 14 4.69 1.93 2.40
N ILE A 15 5.87 1.42 2.75
CA ILE A 15 6.45 1.63 4.07
C ILE A 15 6.68 3.13 4.32
N SER A 16 7.33 3.83 3.38
CA SER A 16 7.69 5.24 3.53
C SER A 16 6.46 6.13 3.66
N ILE A 17 5.48 6.02 2.76
CA ILE A 17 4.28 6.87 2.79
C ILE A 17 3.43 6.62 4.02
N SER A 18 3.33 5.36 4.46
CA SER A 18 2.52 5.00 5.62
C SER A 18 3.14 5.47 6.93
N LEU A 19 4.47 5.33 7.07
CA LEU A 19 5.22 5.85 8.23
C LEU A 19 5.14 7.37 8.31
N VAL A 20 5.38 8.07 7.20
CA VAL A 20 5.28 9.54 7.16
C VAL A 20 3.88 10.01 7.55
N TYR A 21 2.83 9.38 7.01
CA TYR A 21 1.46 9.73 7.39
C TYR A 21 1.14 9.48 8.87
N GLY A 22 1.63 8.37 9.45
CA GLY A 22 1.45 8.09 10.88
C GLY A 22 2.18 9.09 11.77
N ALA A 23 3.41 9.44 11.40
CA ALA A 23 4.30 10.31 12.15
C ALA A 23 3.89 11.79 12.12
N THR A 24 3.20 12.26 11.07
CA THR A 24 2.67 13.63 11.04
C THR A 24 1.41 13.81 11.90
N ARG A 25 0.70 12.72 12.19
CA ARG A 25 -0.58 12.76 12.91
C ARG A 25 -0.45 12.51 14.41
N HIS A 26 0.58 11.78 14.84
CA HIS A 26 0.74 11.39 16.23
C HIS A 26 2.18 11.60 16.69
N GLU A 27 2.33 11.98 17.96
CA GLU A 27 3.64 12.21 18.60
C GLU A 27 4.20 10.96 19.30
N PHE A 28 3.33 10.04 19.73
CA PHE A 28 3.73 8.82 20.42
C PHE A 28 3.95 7.67 19.44
N MET A 29 5.01 6.88 19.68
CA MET A 29 5.42 5.79 18.79
C MET A 29 4.32 4.75 18.53
N ALA A 30 3.60 4.31 19.57
CA ALA A 30 2.56 3.29 19.42
C ALA A 30 1.40 3.75 18.49
N PRO A 31 0.81 4.93 18.67
CA PRO A 31 -0.14 5.51 17.72
C PRO A 31 0.40 5.70 16.30
N ILE A 32 1.67 6.09 16.14
CA ILE A 32 2.32 6.22 14.83
C ILE A 32 2.26 4.86 14.11
N LEU A 33 2.79 3.80 14.73
CA LEU A 33 2.84 2.47 14.13
C LEU A 33 1.45 1.92 13.80
N TYR A 34 0.47 2.12 14.69
CA TYR A 34 -0.90 1.67 14.46
C TYR A 34 -1.54 2.39 13.27
N GLN A 35 -1.39 3.71 13.19
CA GLN A 35 -1.96 4.47 12.09
C GLN A 35 -1.24 4.18 10.77
N SER A 36 0.09 4.05 10.79
CA SER A 36 0.88 3.65 9.64
C SER A 36 0.47 2.27 9.13
N TYR A 37 0.29 1.29 10.01
CA TYR A 37 -0.20 -0.04 9.62
C TYR A 37 -1.58 0.04 8.96
N LYS A 38 -2.53 0.76 9.58
CA LYS A 38 -3.86 0.95 9.00
C LYS A 38 -3.80 1.60 7.61
N SER A 39 -2.96 2.61 7.43
CA SER A 39 -2.77 3.27 6.14
C SER A 39 -2.19 2.30 5.11
N ALA A 40 -1.18 1.50 5.47
CA ALA A 40 -0.59 0.51 4.58
C ALA A 40 -1.61 -0.54 4.12
N VAL A 41 -2.44 -1.05 5.04
CA VAL A 41 -3.52 -2.01 4.73
C VAL A 41 -4.54 -1.39 3.78
N TRP A 42 -4.95 -0.14 3.99
CA TRP A 42 -5.89 0.55 3.09
C TRP A 42 -5.31 0.77 1.69
N ILE A 43 -4.05 1.20 1.59
CA ILE A 43 -3.37 1.41 0.31
C ILE A 43 -3.27 0.09 -0.46
N LEU A 44 -2.75 -0.96 0.18
CA LEU A 44 -2.59 -2.28 -0.45
C LEU A 44 -3.94 -2.90 -0.80
N GLY A 45 -4.94 -2.75 0.06
CA GLY A 45 -6.30 -3.23 -0.19
C GLY A 45 -6.92 -2.55 -1.41
N PHE A 46 -6.83 -1.22 -1.49
CA PHE A 46 -7.39 -0.46 -2.61
C PHE A 46 -6.70 -0.81 -3.93
N VAL A 47 -5.37 -0.79 -3.97
CA VAL A 47 -4.59 -1.14 -5.16
C VAL A 47 -4.82 -2.61 -5.56
N GLY A 48 -4.90 -3.50 -4.58
CA GLY A 48 -5.19 -4.92 -4.78
C GLY A 48 -6.56 -5.17 -5.40
N VAL A 49 -7.60 -4.51 -4.89
CA VAL A 49 -8.97 -4.61 -5.44
C VAL A 49 -9.00 -4.16 -6.90
N ILE A 50 -8.40 -3.01 -7.22
CA ILE A 50 -8.31 -2.53 -8.61
C ILE A 50 -7.55 -3.53 -9.47
N SER A 51 -6.43 -4.06 -8.99
CA SER A 51 -5.61 -5.04 -9.72
C SER A 51 -6.39 -6.32 -10.02
N VAL A 52 -7.18 -6.81 -9.06
CA VAL A 52 -8.06 -7.98 -9.25
C VAL A 52 -9.14 -7.69 -10.28
N ILE A 53 -9.82 -6.54 -10.20
CA ILE A 53 -10.84 -6.15 -11.17
C ILE A 53 -10.25 -6.08 -12.58
N LEU A 54 -9.11 -5.41 -12.75
CA LEU A 54 -8.44 -5.30 -14.04
C LEU A 54 -7.97 -6.66 -14.57
N PHE A 55 -7.51 -7.55 -13.70
CA PHE A 55 -7.14 -8.91 -14.06
C PHE A 55 -8.35 -9.72 -14.56
N LEU A 56 -9.50 -9.61 -13.88
CA LEU A 56 -10.74 -10.27 -14.30
C LEU A 56 -11.22 -9.73 -15.65
N ILE A 57 -11.21 -8.41 -15.85
CA ILE A 57 -11.55 -7.80 -17.14
C ILE A 57 -10.62 -8.31 -18.25
N SER A 58 -9.31 -8.33 -17.98
CA SER A 58 -8.30 -8.83 -18.93
C SER A 58 -8.46 -10.31 -19.26
N LEU A 59 -9.09 -11.12 -18.40
CA LEU A 59 -9.38 -12.53 -18.67
C LEU A 59 -10.60 -12.70 -19.58
N MET A 60 -11.54 -11.75 -19.52
CA MET A 60 -12.78 -11.78 -20.31
C MET A 60 -12.61 -11.19 -21.72
N LEU A 61 -11.56 -10.39 -21.93
CA LEU A 61 -11.26 -9.69 -23.18
C LEU A 61 -10.27 -10.48 -24.03
#